data_AF-A0A318RU71-F1
#
_entry.id   AF-A0A318RU71-F1
#
_cell.length_a   1.000
_cell.length_b   1.000
_cell.length_c   1.000
_cell.angle_alpha   90.00
_cell.angle_beta   90.00
_cell.angle_gamma   90.00
#
_symmetry.space_group_name_H-M   'P 1'
#
loop_
_entity.id
_entity.type
_entity.pdbx_description
1 polymer ?
#
loop_
_entity_poly.entity_id
_entity_poly.type
_entity_poly.pdbx_seq_one_letter_code
_entity_poly.pdbx_strand_id
1 'polypeptide(L)'
;MTGRTRPELLVAIDGETPIAWSGPRPADASASVVRRIRQPELRGGIKERAQLRASWQDLGDDPADLVVALEVDVLIAEDAGTARAELLRLGESRFGDTVRYVGTPAGLLSLILDAYTAEVADAVILRPLDTRPDSGSVSASAELIAEQVLPRLRERAAAA
;
A
#
# COMPACT_ATOMS: atom_id res chain seq x y z
N MET A 1 30.48 3.74 5.24
CA MET A 1 29.51 3.03 4.39
C MET A 1 28.45 2.43 5.30
N THR A 2 27.58 3.27 5.85
CA THR A 2 26.45 2.84 6.67
C THR A 2 25.46 2.17 5.73
N GLY A 3 25.26 0.87 5.89
CA GLY A 3 24.31 0.10 5.09
C GLY A 3 22.96 0.79 5.15
N ARG A 4 22.35 1.04 3.97
CA ARG A 4 20.96 1.50 3.90
C ARG A 4 20.11 0.42 4.54
N THR A 5 19.75 0.59 5.80
CA THR A 5 18.70 -0.20 6.41
C THR A 5 17.45 0.14 5.64
N ARG A 6 17.05 -0.76 4.75
CA ARG A 6 15.82 -0.62 3.98
C ARG A 6 14.68 -0.46 4.99
N PRO A 7 13.80 0.54 4.84
CA PRO A 7 12.67 0.68 5.74
C PRO A 7 11.86 -0.61 5.69
N GLU A 8 11.36 -1.06 6.85
CA GLU A 8 10.52 -2.24 6.98
C GLU A 8 9.33 -2.18 5.99
N LEU A 9 8.84 -3.32 5.52
CA LEU A 9 7.70 -3.35 4.59
C LEU A 9 6.42 -2.89 5.32
N LEU A 10 6.11 -1.60 5.19
CA LEU A 10 4.95 -0.99 5.83
C LEU A 10 3.75 -0.98 4.89
N VAL A 11 2.67 -1.65 5.30
CA VAL A 11 1.44 -1.77 4.53
C VAL A 11 0.28 -1.33 5.40
N ALA A 12 -0.60 -0.50 4.86
CA ALA A 12 -1.79 -0.02 5.58
C ALA A 12 -3.07 -0.20 4.77
N ILE A 13 -4.21 -0.28 5.46
CA ILE A 13 -5.55 -0.17 4.85
C ILE A 13 -6.01 1.28 4.99
N ASP A 14 -6.43 1.91 3.90
CA ASP A 14 -6.82 3.32 3.85
C ASP A 14 -8.12 3.63 4.60
N GLY A 15 -8.17 4.82 5.18
CA GLY A 15 -9.26 5.45 5.93
C GLY A 15 -8.90 6.92 6.22
N GLU A 16 -9.76 7.71 6.88
CA GLU A 16 -9.39 9.09 7.31
C GLU A 16 -8.11 9.11 8.15
N THR A 17 -7.93 8.05 8.95
CA THR A 17 -6.64 7.55 9.39
C THR A 17 -6.51 6.11 8.90
N PRO A 18 -5.29 5.63 8.54
CA PRO A 18 -5.14 4.26 8.08
C PRO A 18 -5.63 3.29 9.17
N ILE A 19 -6.53 2.40 8.79
CA ILE A 19 -7.34 1.57 9.70
C ILE A 19 -6.48 0.48 10.36
N ALA A 20 -5.42 0.04 9.69
CA ALA A 20 -4.47 -0.94 10.21
C ALA A 20 -3.11 -0.82 9.51
N TRP A 21 -2.02 -1.21 10.20
CA TRP A 21 -0.66 -1.32 9.66
C TRP A 21 -0.09 -2.75 9.83
N SER A 22 0.78 -3.17 8.92
CA SER A 22 1.57 -4.40 9.04
C SER A 22 2.69 -4.30 10.10
N GLY A 23 3.13 -3.09 10.43
CA GLY A 23 4.20 -2.81 11.41
C GLY A 23 3.91 -1.53 12.21
N PRO A 24 4.90 -0.92 12.88
CA PRO A 24 4.71 0.38 13.52
C PRO A 24 4.26 1.42 12.50
N ARG A 25 3.35 2.32 12.90
CA ARG A 25 2.92 3.41 12.01
C ARG A 25 4.16 4.24 11.67
N PRO A 26 4.33 4.71 10.42
CA PRO A 26 5.44 5.60 10.08
C PRO A 26 5.58 6.80 11.02
N ALA A 27 4.46 7.39 11.45
CA ALA A 27 4.45 8.49 12.42
C ALA A 27 4.84 8.09 13.86
N ASP A 28 4.80 6.79 14.19
CA ASP A 28 5.29 6.22 15.44
C ASP A 28 6.75 5.75 15.30
N ALA A 29 7.24 5.60 14.06
CA ALA A 29 8.64 5.37 13.74
C ALA A 29 9.40 6.71 13.71
N SER A 30 10.73 6.67 13.59
CA SER A 30 11.55 7.88 13.49
C SER A 30 11.20 8.79 12.31
N ALA A 31 10.39 8.33 11.36
CA ALA A 31 9.95 9.10 10.22
C ALA A 31 8.88 10.14 10.60
N SER A 32 9.22 11.41 10.51
CA SER A 32 8.28 12.49 10.81
C SER A 32 7.31 12.80 9.66
N VAL A 33 7.60 12.37 8.43
CA VAL A 33 6.83 12.75 7.22
C VAL A 33 6.46 11.56 6.35
N VAL A 34 5.15 11.40 6.10
CA VAL A 34 4.60 10.43 5.14
C VAL A 34 4.11 11.15 3.90
N ARG A 35 4.73 10.89 2.75
CA ARG A 35 4.26 11.39 1.45
C ARG A 35 3.50 10.30 0.71
N ARG A 36 2.18 10.46 0.61
CA ARG A 36 1.32 9.59 -0.21
C ARG A 36 1.48 9.95 -1.69
N ILE A 37 1.76 8.97 -2.53
CA ILE A 37 1.87 9.10 -3.99
C ILE A 37 0.79 8.27 -4.68
N ARG A 38 0.28 8.78 -5.80
CA ARG A 38 -0.75 8.16 -6.62
C ARG A 38 -0.24 8.08 -8.05
N GLN A 39 -0.10 6.87 -8.55
CA GLN A 39 0.50 6.61 -9.85
C GLN A 39 -0.27 5.52 -10.57
N PRO A 40 -0.60 5.67 -11.88
CA PRO A 40 -1.39 4.67 -12.60
C PRO A 40 -0.61 3.37 -12.85
N GLU A 41 0.73 3.43 -12.76
CA GLU A 41 1.63 2.28 -12.91
C GLU A 41 2.78 2.31 -11.90
N LEU A 42 3.36 1.14 -11.60
CA LEU A 42 4.48 1.00 -10.67
C LEU A 42 5.72 1.81 -11.11
N ARG A 43 5.97 1.91 -12.42
CA ARG A 43 7.11 2.68 -12.95
C ARG A 43 6.98 4.18 -12.65
N GLY A 44 5.77 4.71 -12.63
CA GLY A 44 5.49 6.07 -12.16
C GLY A 44 5.89 6.23 -10.69
N GLY A 45 5.55 5.24 -9.85
CA GLY A 45 5.91 5.20 -8.44
C GLY A 45 7.43 5.25 -8.20
N ILE A 46 8.20 4.44 -8.94
CA ILE A 46 9.68 4.44 -8.87
C ILE A 46 10.24 5.84 -9.17
N LYS A 47 9.75 6.48 -10.23
CA LYS A 47 10.22 7.81 -10.64
C LYS A 47 9.89 8.87 -9.60
N GLU A 48 8.64 8.92 -9.14
CA GLU A 48 8.20 9.94 -8.18
C GLU A 48 8.89 9.76 -6.83
N ARG A 49 9.03 8.52 -6.35
CA ARG A 49 9.80 8.22 -5.12
C ARG A 49 11.24 8.71 -5.23
N ALA A 50 11.93 8.40 -6.32
CA ALA A 50 13.31 8.83 -6.52
C ALA A 50 13.43 10.36 -6.54
N GLN A 51 12.50 11.05 -7.19
CA GLN A 51 12.46 12.51 -7.23
C GLN A 51 12.23 13.11 -5.84
N LEU A 52 11.22 12.62 -5.10
CA LEU A 52 10.92 13.09 -3.75
C LEU A 52 12.11 12.91 -2.81
N ARG A 53 12.79 11.75 -2.87
CA ARG A 53 13.96 11.48 -2.04
C ARG A 53 15.16 12.36 -2.41
N ALA A 54 15.39 12.61 -3.70
CA ALA A 54 16.45 13.51 -4.13
C ALA A 54 16.18 14.95 -3.64
N SER A 55 14.95 15.45 -3.81
CA SER A 55 14.56 16.77 -3.30
C SER A 55 14.68 16.88 -1.78
N TRP A 56 14.33 15.84 -1.03
CA TRP A 56 14.49 15.79 0.42
C TRP A 56 15.96 15.92 0.84
N GLN A 57 16.85 15.22 0.14
CA GLN A 57 18.29 15.29 0.37
C GLN A 57 18.88 16.65 0.00
N ASP A 58 18.42 17.26 -1.09
CA ASP A 58 18.87 18.59 -1.53
C ASP A 58 18.49 19.69 -0.53
N LEU A 59 17.41 19.51 0.23
CA LEU A 59 17.00 20.40 1.32
C LEU A 59 17.83 20.22 2.60
N GLY A 60 18.67 19.17 2.67
CA GLY A 60 19.50 18.85 3.83
C GLY A 60 18.77 18.09 4.93
N ASP A 61 17.55 17.61 4.67
CA ASP A 61 16.76 16.83 5.62
C ASP A 61 17.29 15.38 5.75
N ASP A 62 17.02 14.72 6.89
CA ASP A 62 17.41 13.33 7.08
C ASP A 62 16.58 12.40 6.16
N PRO A 63 17.21 11.57 5.31
CA PRO A 63 16.51 10.60 4.47
C PRO A 63 15.64 9.59 5.25
N ALA A 64 15.94 9.36 6.53
CA ALA A 64 15.16 8.52 7.44
C ALA A 64 13.82 9.15 7.85
N ASP A 65 13.69 10.48 7.72
CA ASP A 65 12.49 11.21 8.11
C ASP A 65 11.35 11.11 7.09
N LEU A 66 11.66 10.68 5.85
CA LEU A 66 10.70 10.57 4.76
C LEU A 66 10.31 9.12 4.47
N VAL A 67 9.00 8.85 4.52
CA VAL A 67 8.37 7.64 3.99
C VAL A 67 7.52 7.99 2.79
N VAL A 68 7.83 7.41 1.62
CA VAL A 68 7.01 7.53 0.41
C VAL A 68 6.06 6.33 0.33
N ALA A 69 4.76 6.60 0.41
CA ALA A 69 3.71 5.58 0.45
C ALA A 69 2.92 5.55 -0.86
N LEU A 70 2.95 4.43 -1.59
CA LEU A 70 2.14 4.25 -2.81
C LEU A 70 0.72 3.85 -2.45
N GLU A 71 -0.26 4.57 -2.99
CA GLU A 71 -1.65 4.15 -2.91
C GLU A 71 -2.00 3.09 -3.98
N VAL A 72 -2.70 2.06 -3.58
CA VAL A 72 -3.17 0.99 -4.47
C VAL A 72 -4.67 0.81 -4.26
N ASP A 73 -5.44 0.94 -5.33
CA ASP A 73 -6.86 0.64 -5.35
C ASP A 73 -7.03 -0.89 -5.41
N VAL A 74 -7.77 -1.46 -4.46
CA VAL A 74 -7.84 -2.91 -4.25
C VAL A 74 -9.28 -3.39 -4.28
N LEU A 75 -9.50 -4.50 -4.99
CA LEU A 75 -10.71 -5.30 -4.90
C LEU A 75 -10.31 -6.77 -4.88
N ILE A 76 -10.58 -7.46 -3.77
CA ILE A 76 -10.19 -8.87 -3.62
C ILE A 76 -11.35 -9.74 -3.17
N ALA A 77 -11.25 -11.02 -3.52
CA ALA A 77 -12.11 -12.10 -3.07
C ALA A 77 -11.28 -13.38 -2.94
N GLU A 78 -11.85 -14.44 -2.37
CA GLU A 78 -11.20 -15.75 -2.26
C GLU A 78 -10.68 -16.28 -3.61
N ASP A 79 -11.43 -16.02 -4.68
CA ASP A 79 -11.04 -16.33 -6.05
C ASP A 79 -11.11 -15.11 -6.97
N ALA A 80 -10.29 -15.14 -8.03
CA ALA A 80 -10.17 -14.02 -8.94
C ALA A 80 -11.39 -13.82 -9.87
N GLY A 81 -12.26 -14.82 -10.01
CA GLY A 81 -13.52 -14.69 -10.75
C GLY A 81 -14.51 -13.82 -9.98
N THR A 82 -14.68 -14.09 -8.69
CA THR A 82 -15.52 -13.31 -7.78
C THR A 82 -15.07 -11.85 -7.70
N ALA A 83 -13.76 -11.60 -7.55
CA ALA A 83 -13.23 -10.22 -7.52
C ALA A 83 -13.54 -9.44 -8.82
N ARG A 84 -13.44 -10.10 -9.98
CA ARG A 84 -13.77 -9.49 -11.28
C ARG A 84 -15.28 -9.26 -11.44
N ALA A 85 -16.11 -10.18 -10.96
CA ALA A 85 -17.55 -10.02 -10.97
C ALA A 85 -17.99 -8.81 -10.13
N GLU A 86 -17.40 -8.65 -8.93
CA GLU A 86 -17.65 -7.48 -8.09
C GLU A 86 -17.18 -6.19 -8.76
N LEU A 87 -16.06 -6.21 -9.48
CA LEU A 87 -15.63 -5.04 -10.25
C LEU A 87 -16.68 -4.64 -11.28
N LEU A 88 -17.18 -5.60 -12.07
CA LEU A 88 -18.21 -5.32 -13.06
C LEU A 88 -19.48 -4.73 -12.42
N ARG A 89 -19.84 -5.19 -11.21
CA ARG A 89 -20.98 -4.68 -10.45
C ARG A 89 -20.76 -3.25 -9.93
N LEU A 90 -19.54 -2.96 -9.47
CA LEU A 90 -19.18 -1.64 -8.93
C LEU A 90 -18.96 -0.59 -10.04
N GLY A 91 -18.58 -1.04 -11.23
CA GLY A 91 -18.24 -0.22 -12.38
C GLY A 91 -16.76 0.21 -12.38
N GLU A 92 -16.11 0.10 -13.54
CA GLU A 92 -14.68 0.44 -13.70
C GLU A 92 -14.37 1.93 -13.45
N SER A 93 -15.38 2.80 -13.50
CA SER A 93 -15.23 4.23 -13.20
C SER A 93 -14.90 4.53 -11.73
N ARG A 94 -14.98 3.54 -10.83
CA ARG A 94 -14.60 3.71 -9.43
C ARG A 94 -13.10 3.76 -9.20
N PHE A 95 -12.30 3.30 -10.15
CA PHE A 95 -10.86 3.38 -10.02
C PHE A 95 -10.35 4.78 -10.34
N GLY A 96 -9.47 5.28 -9.48
CA GLY A 96 -8.74 6.53 -9.74
C GLY A 96 -7.53 6.34 -10.65
N ASP A 97 -6.66 7.35 -10.67
CA ASP A 97 -5.39 7.37 -11.40
C ASP A 97 -4.26 6.67 -10.63
N THR A 98 -4.58 5.59 -9.89
CA THR A 98 -3.62 4.86 -9.06
C THR A 98 -3.53 3.40 -9.48
N VAL A 99 -2.46 2.71 -9.06
CA VAL A 99 -2.24 1.29 -9.32
C VAL A 99 -3.43 0.50 -8.81
N ARG A 100 -3.89 -0.46 -9.62
CA ARG A 100 -5.09 -1.24 -9.35
C ARG A 100 -4.73 -2.69 -9.18
N TYR A 101 -5.31 -3.34 -8.17
CA TYR A 101 -5.24 -4.78 -8.01
C TYR A 101 -6.63 -5.39 -7.88
N VAL A 102 -6.92 -6.35 -8.75
CA VAL A 102 -8.16 -7.13 -8.76
C VAL A 102 -7.82 -8.61 -8.80
N GLY A 103 -8.16 -9.35 -7.75
CA GLY A 103 -7.81 -10.76 -7.67
C GLY A 103 -7.94 -11.34 -6.28
N THR A 104 -6.95 -12.13 -5.87
CA THR A 104 -6.96 -12.85 -4.59
C THR A 104 -6.04 -12.20 -3.55
N PRO A 105 -6.24 -12.48 -2.24
CA PRO A 105 -5.32 -12.06 -1.18
C PRO A 105 -3.86 -12.51 -1.43
N ALA A 106 -3.68 -13.73 -1.95
CA ALA A 106 -2.35 -14.27 -2.23
C ALA A 106 -1.62 -13.51 -3.37
N GLY A 107 -2.35 -13.15 -4.43
CA GLY A 107 -1.76 -12.32 -5.49
C GLY A 107 -1.52 -10.88 -5.03
N LEU A 108 -2.36 -10.33 -4.14
CA LEU A 108 -2.14 -9.00 -3.57
C LEU A 108 -0.85 -8.97 -2.74
N LEU A 109 -0.64 -10.00 -1.91
CA LEU A 109 0.59 -10.16 -1.15
C LEU A 109 1.82 -10.21 -2.07
N SER A 110 1.72 -10.92 -3.20
CA SER A 110 2.80 -10.99 -4.18
C SER A 110 3.09 -9.62 -4.80
N LEU A 111 2.05 -8.89 -5.23
CA LEU A 111 2.19 -7.52 -5.75
C LEU A 111 2.88 -6.58 -4.74
N ILE A 112 2.49 -6.65 -3.46
CA ILE A 112 3.08 -5.82 -2.40
C ILE A 112 4.57 -6.13 -2.25
N LEU A 113 4.94 -7.41 -2.25
CA LEU A 113 6.33 -7.85 -2.16
C LEU A 113 7.15 -7.44 -3.39
N ASP A 114 6.55 -7.50 -4.58
CA ASP A 114 7.17 -7.04 -5.82
C ASP A 114 7.39 -5.53 -5.80
N ALA A 115 6.38 -4.75 -5.38
CA ALA A 115 6.48 -3.30 -5.25
C ALA A 115 7.57 -2.89 -4.26
N TYR A 116 7.70 -3.63 -3.15
CA TYR A 116 8.80 -3.45 -2.22
C TYR A 116 10.12 -3.79 -2.91
N THR A 117 10.28 -5.00 -3.46
CA THR A 117 11.51 -5.53 -4.10
C THR A 117 12.03 -4.63 -5.22
N ALA A 118 11.13 -4.08 -6.04
CA ALA A 118 11.47 -3.14 -7.09
C ALA A 118 11.65 -1.69 -6.60
N GLU A 119 11.61 -1.46 -5.29
CA GLU A 119 11.77 -0.16 -4.63
C GLU A 119 10.81 0.92 -5.15
N VAL A 120 9.58 0.52 -5.46
CA VAL A 120 8.52 1.41 -5.96
C VAL A 120 8.12 2.42 -4.88
N ALA A 121 7.99 1.96 -3.64
CA ALA A 121 7.59 2.74 -2.48
C ALA A 121 8.23 2.18 -1.21
N ASP A 122 8.31 3.00 -0.17
CA ASP A 122 8.75 2.57 1.17
C ASP A 122 7.58 1.97 1.96
N ALA A 123 6.36 2.39 1.62
CA ALA A 123 5.12 1.86 2.17
C ALA A 123 4.04 1.70 1.09
N VAL A 124 3.04 0.87 1.35
CA VAL A 124 1.87 0.70 0.48
C VAL A 124 0.59 0.99 1.28
N ILE A 125 -0.29 1.82 0.74
CA ILE A 125 -1.61 2.09 1.31
C ILE A 125 -2.65 1.45 0.39
N LEU A 126 -3.31 0.41 0.88
CA LEU A 126 -4.33 -0.37 0.19
C LEU A 126 -5.69 0.30 0.38
N ARG A 127 -6.40 0.55 -0.71
CA ARG A 127 -7.67 1.29 -0.75
C ARG A 127 -8.78 0.35 -1.22
N PRO A 128 -9.55 -0.27 -0.30
CA PRO A 128 -10.62 -1.18 -0.68
C PRO A 128 -11.77 -0.43 -1.36
N LEU A 129 -12.07 -0.77 -2.62
CA LEU A 129 -13.01 -0.02 -3.47
C LEU A 129 -14.50 -0.32 -3.22
N ASP A 130 -14.75 -1.44 -2.57
CA ASP A 130 -16.06 -1.85 -2.08
C ASP A 130 -16.44 -1.16 -0.75
N THR A 131 -15.54 -0.33 -0.19
CA THR A 131 -15.88 0.56 0.93
C THR A 131 -16.93 1.59 0.50
N ARG A 132 -18.06 1.61 1.20
CA ARG A 132 -19.12 2.61 1.01
C ARG A 132 -19.28 3.45 2.28
N PRO A 133 -18.94 4.75 2.25
CA PRO A 133 -18.91 5.60 3.45
C PRO A 133 -20.27 5.78 4.13
N ASP A 134 -21.37 5.48 3.42
CA ASP A 134 -22.75 5.72 3.81
C ASP A 134 -23.54 4.45 4.17
N SER A 135 -22.98 3.26 3.92
CA SER A 135 -23.77 2.02 3.96
C SER A 135 -23.73 1.26 5.30
N GLY A 136 -22.83 1.62 6.22
CA GLY A 136 -22.56 0.84 7.43
C GLY A 136 -22.05 -0.59 7.15
N SER A 137 -21.94 -1.00 5.89
CA SER A 137 -21.42 -2.29 5.46
C SER A 137 -19.90 -2.27 5.53
N VAL A 138 -19.35 -3.30 6.13
CA VAL A 138 -17.91 -3.54 6.11
C VAL A 138 -17.50 -3.90 4.68
N SER A 139 -16.33 -3.41 4.26
CA SER A 139 -15.72 -3.77 2.98
C SER A 139 -15.20 -5.20 3.07
N ALA A 140 -15.70 -6.09 2.21
CA ALA A 140 -15.24 -7.48 2.13
C ALA A 140 -13.74 -7.55 1.78
N SER A 141 -13.29 -6.66 0.90
CA SER A 141 -11.86 -6.54 0.57
C SER A 141 -11.04 -6.10 1.79
N ALA A 142 -11.52 -5.15 2.60
CA ALA A 142 -10.85 -4.73 3.82
C ALA A 142 -10.73 -5.87 4.85
N GLU A 143 -11.79 -6.65 5.04
CA GLU A 143 -11.80 -7.84 5.90
C GLU A 143 -10.74 -8.85 5.42
N LEU A 144 -10.77 -9.21 4.14
CA LEU A 144 -9.80 -10.15 3.57
C LEU A 144 -8.35 -9.66 3.67
N ILE A 145 -8.10 -8.35 3.50
CA ILE A 145 -6.76 -7.77 3.71
C ILE A 145 -6.35 -7.94 5.18
N ALA A 146 -7.23 -7.59 6.12
CA ALA A 146 -6.94 -7.66 7.55
C ALA A 146 -6.72 -9.09 8.05
N GLU A 147 -7.48 -10.05 7.52
CA GLU A 147 -7.45 -11.45 7.95
C GLU A 147 -6.36 -12.28 7.26
N GLN A 148 -6.07 -12.02 5.98
CA GLN A 148 -5.20 -12.90 5.19
C GLN A 148 -3.89 -12.25 4.74
N VAL A 149 -3.86 -10.93 4.54
CA VAL A 149 -2.69 -10.25 3.98
C VAL A 149 -1.80 -9.68 5.08
N LEU A 150 -2.36 -8.89 5.99
CA LEU A 150 -1.58 -8.25 7.07
C LEU A 150 -0.88 -9.26 8.00
N PRO A 151 -1.51 -10.37 8.43
CA PRO A 151 -0.84 -11.35 9.29
C PRO A 151 0.38 -11.98 8.61
N ARG A 152 0.27 -12.33 7.32
CA ARG A 152 1.39 -12.89 6.55
C ARG A 152 2.55 -11.91 6.37
N LEU A 153 2.25 -10.62 6.25
CA LEU A 153 3.27 -9.57 6.21
C LEU A 153 3.99 -9.43 7.56
N ARG A 154 3.26 -9.50 8.68
CA ARG A 154 3.80 -9.50 10.04
C ARG A 154 4.70 -10.70 10.31
N GLU A 155 4.24 -11.90 9.95
CA GLU A 155 5.02 -13.13 10.09
C GLU A 155 6.34 -13.05 9.31
N ARG A 156 6.32 -12.46 8.11
CA ARG A 156 7.53 -12.25 7.32
C ARG A 156 8.46 -11.21 7.92
N ALA A 157 7.93 -10.10 8.44
CA ALA A 157 8.74 -9.09 9.11
C ALA A 157 9.42 -9.66 10.36
N ALA A 158 8.73 -10.50 11.13
CA ALA A 158 9.28 -11.16 12.30
C ALA A 158 10.35 -12.24 11.98
N ALA A 159 10.39 -12.73 10.73
CA ALA A 159 11.34 -13.75 10.27
C ALA A 159 12.59 -13.17 9.58
N ALA A 160 12.64 -11.86 9.35
CA ALA A 160 13.72 -11.14 8.67
C ALA A 160 14.74 -10.57 9.67
#